data_AF-A0A8B9QI27-F1
#
_entry.id   AF-A0A8B9QI27-F1
#
_cell.length_a   1.000
_cell.length_b   1.000
_cell.length_c   1.000
_cell.angle_alpha   90.00
_cell.angle_beta   90.00
_cell.angle_gamma   90.00
#
_symmetry.space_group_name_H-M   'P 1'
#
loop_
_entity.id
_entity.type
_entity.pdbx_description
1 polymer ?
#
loop_
_entity_poly.entity_id
_entity_poly.type
_entity_poly.pdbx_seq_one_letter_code
_entity_poly.pdbx_strand_id
1 'polypeptide(L)'
;LKIAILVLISALGMLIWFLECHPGGHRILKSPYRSVDFDSSHLQQSAIQDLICDHSLTAGWYRFMIFDKPAEMPSKCVEMNHCGTQAPVWLYLRERESMPQPGEIKQLTACATWQFFFSTSRDCCLFRIPVSVRNCGDFFVYLLQPTQGCMGYCAEAVAYAKPQTCGPGGVEIQGIYSSKLAPSSSASVSPPLPATPEVVAEWIKGSIYLRCTFGIPSANSSVGFIVAWSRLSPEGIKEELKRETAVHTFSLLELDGINLKVGDRVYCSSSTFLLEKPNIKSSPVESEEFFAGIKIYPETYSISEDGKEYRLAIESRIPIPCPEFGQLENDCKISLTLNTVDQVPCEEQVL
;
A
#
# COMPACT_ATOMS: atom_id res chain seq x y z
N LEU A 1 18.74 -55.47 -41.20
CA LEU A 1 19.74 -54.38 -41.40
C LEU A 1 19.22 -53.15 -40.66
N LYS A 2 19.65 -52.93 -39.41
CA LYS A 2 19.20 -51.80 -38.57
C LYS A 2 20.14 -50.63 -38.81
N ILE A 3 19.62 -49.54 -39.38
CA ILE A 3 20.37 -48.31 -39.62
C ILE A 3 20.43 -47.56 -38.29
N ALA A 4 21.62 -47.51 -37.69
CA ALA A 4 21.93 -46.68 -36.54
C ALA A 4 22.10 -45.23 -37.02
N ILE A 5 21.17 -44.34 -36.65
CA ILE A 5 21.38 -42.90 -36.78
C ILE A 5 22.18 -42.47 -35.55
N LEU A 6 23.50 -42.32 -35.73
CA LEU A 6 24.34 -41.60 -34.79
C LEU A 6 23.94 -40.12 -34.86
N VAL A 7 23.24 -39.63 -33.84
CA VAL A 7 23.13 -38.18 -33.58
C VAL A 7 24.42 -37.76 -32.90
N LEU A 8 25.28 -37.07 -33.65
CA LEU A 8 26.42 -36.33 -33.13
C LEU A 8 25.90 -35.24 -32.19
N ILE A 9 26.03 -35.46 -30.88
CA ILE A 9 25.86 -34.41 -29.88
C ILE A 9 27.10 -33.52 -30.00
N SER A 10 27.00 -32.45 -30.79
CA SER A 10 27.95 -31.35 -30.74
C SER A 10 27.83 -30.68 -29.38
N ALA A 11 28.91 -30.75 -28.60
CA ALA A 11 29.09 -30.03 -27.34
C ALA A 11 29.11 -28.51 -27.59
N LEU A 12 27.92 -27.91 -27.68
CA LEU A 12 27.70 -26.52 -27.31
C LEU A 12 27.16 -26.56 -25.90
N GLY A 13 27.87 -25.98 -24.94
CA GLY A 13 27.51 -25.99 -23.53
C GLY A 13 26.07 -25.50 -23.33
N MET A 14 25.15 -26.43 -23.13
CA MET A 14 23.81 -26.13 -22.64
C MET A 14 23.98 -25.69 -21.19
N LEU A 15 24.01 -24.38 -21.01
CA LEU A 15 23.70 -23.74 -19.75
C LEU A 15 22.37 -24.38 -19.29
N ILE A 16 22.40 -25.17 -18.20
CA ILE A 16 21.20 -25.81 -17.66
C ILE A 16 20.37 -24.70 -17.03
N TRP A 17 19.40 -24.17 -17.77
CA TRP A 17 18.50 -23.17 -17.22
C TRP A 17 17.31 -23.88 -16.57
N PHE A 18 17.14 -23.70 -15.27
CA PHE A 18 16.08 -24.31 -14.50
C PHE A 18 14.75 -23.56 -14.71
N LEU A 19 13.64 -24.30 -14.82
CA LEU A 19 12.34 -23.73 -15.23
C LEU A 19 11.89 -22.61 -14.30
N GLU A 20 11.99 -22.81 -12.99
CA GLU A 20 11.63 -21.87 -11.95
C GLU A 20 12.49 -20.59 -11.93
N CYS A 21 13.66 -20.62 -12.57
CA CYS A 21 14.55 -19.46 -12.70
C CYS A 21 14.21 -18.58 -13.91
N HIS A 22 13.31 -19.00 -14.79
CA HIS A 22 12.87 -18.19 -15.93
C HIS A 22 11.72 -17.25 -15.56
N PRO A 23 11.54 -16.15 -16.33
CA PRO A 23 10.30 -15.38 -16.30
C PRO A 23 9.10 -16.30 -16.55
N GLY A 24 8.14 -16.32 -15.61
CA GLY A 24 6.97 -17.20 -15.67
C GLY A 24 7.14 -18.57 -15.00
N GLY A 25 8.36 -18.96 -14.63
CA GLY A 25 8.63 -20.18 -13.84
C GLY A 25 8.36 -20.04 -12.34
N HIS A 26 8.23 -18.80 -11.87
CA HIS A 26 7.89 -18.44 -10.51
C HIS A 26 6.90 -17.28 -10.50
N ARG A 27 6.20 -17.11 -9.39
CA ARG A 27 5.29 -16.00 -9.13
C ARG A 27 6.00 -14.93 -8.33
N ILE A 28 5.66 -13.67 -8.58
CA ILE A 28 6.20 -12.56 -7.78
C ILE A 28 5.29 -12.35 -6.57
N LEU A 29 5.84 -12.55 -5.37
CA LEU A 29 5.17 -12.23 -4.12
C LEU A 29 5.55 -10.80 -3.72
N LYS A 30 4.81 -9.83 -4.27
CA LYS A 30 5.04 -8.39 -4.07
C LYS A 30 4.10 -7.84 -3.00
N SER A 31 4.66 -7.40 -1.88
CA SER A 31 3.94 -6.58 -0.90
C SER A 31 4.95 -5.87 0.01
N PRO A 32 4.88 -4.53 0.15
CA PRO A 32 5.77 -3.79 1.04
C PRO A 32 5.49 -4.10 2.52
N TYR A 33 4.25 -4.45 2.86
CA TYR A 33 3.87 -4.84 4.21
C TYR A 33 4.59 -6.09 4.69
N ARG A 34 5.11 -6.95 3.78
CA ARG A 34 5.90 -8.14 4.14
C ARG A 34 7.29 -7.83 4.69
N SER A 35 7.71 -6.55 4.69
CA SER A 35 8.99 -6.15 5.25
C SER A 35 9.11 -6.50 6.73
N VAL A 36 10.26 -7.00 7.15
CA VAL A 36 10.60 -7.16 8.57
C VAL A 36 10.51 -5.85 9.36
N ASP A 37 10.70 -4.70 8.69
CA ASP A 37 10.62 -3.37 9.30
C ASP A 37 9.18 -2.85 9.47
N PHE A 38 8.19 -3.55 8.91
CA PHE A 38 6.80 -3.08 8.97
C PHE A 38 6.11 -3.56 10.26
N ASP A 39 5.84 -2.63 11.17
CA ASP A 39 5.08 -2.88 12.39
C ASP A 39 3.57 -2.98 12.09
N SER A 40 3.00 -4.11 12.51
CA SER A 40 1.61 -4.53 12.29
C SER A 40 0.78 -4.51 13.57
N SER A 41 1.33 -4.04 14.69
CA SER A 41 0.65 -3.95 15.98
C SER A 41 -0.64 -3.14 15.89
N HIS A 42 -0.64 -2.03 15.15
CA HIS A 42 -1.80 -1.18 14.91
C HIS A 42 -2.87 -1.85 14.03
N LEU A 43 -2.47 -2.77 13.14
CA LEU A 43 -3.40 -3.51 12.27
C LEU A 43 -4.20 -4.57 13.03
N GLN A 44 -3.83 -4.86 14.28
CA GLN A 44 -4.61 -5.76 15.15
C GLN A 44 -5.91 -5.12 15.64
N GLN A 45 -6.02 -3.78 15.62
CA GLN A 45 -7.18 -3.03 16.11
C GLN A 45 -8.14 -2.62 14.98
N SER A 46 -7.64 -2.56 13.74
CA SER A 46 -8.45 -2.39 12.52
C SER A 46 -8.83 -3.77 11.93
N ALA A 47 -9.84 -3.80 11.07
CA ALA A 47 -10.45 -5.04 10.58
C ALA A 47 -9.42 -6.09 10.10
N ILE A 48 -9.67 -7.37 10.43
CA ILE A 48 -8.86 -8.57 10.08
C ILE A 48 -8.49 -8.64 8.59
N GLN A 49 -9.20 -7.92 7.72
CA GLN A 49 -9.01 -7.90 6.27
C GLN A 49 -7.71 -7.23 5.81
N ASP A 50 -7.07 -6.38 6.62
CA ASP A 50 -5.81 -5.70 6.27
C ASP A 50 -4.56 -6.52 6.63
N LEU A 51 -4.74 -7.64 7.33
CA LEU A 51 -3.65 -8.51 7.76
C LEU A 51 -3.24 -9.48 6.65
N ILE A 52 -1.93 -9.68 6.45
CA ILE A 52 -1.41 -10.70 5.56
C ILE A 52 -1.68 -12.08 6.16
N CYS A 53 -2.53 -12.84 5.46
CA CYS A 53 -2.84 -14.23 5.75
C CYS A 53 -2.50 -15.11 4.53
N ASP A 54 -1.36 -15.80 4.57
CA ASP A 54 -0.94 -16.71 3.49
C ASP A 54 -1.59 -18.10 3.55
N HIS A 55 -2.66 -18.27 4.33
CA HIS A 55 -3.46 -19.50 4.35
C HIS A 55 -4.08 -19.80 2.97
N SER A 56 -4.39 -18.76 2.19
CA SER A 56 -4.93 -18.87 0.83
C SER A 56 -3.84 -18.86 -0.25
N LEU A 57 -2.56 -18.82 0.13
CA LEU A 57 -1.45 -18.83 -0.82
C LEU A 57 -1.41 -20.19 -1.52
N THR A 58 -1.53 -20.19 -2.84
CA THR A 58 -1.37 -21.41 -3.64
C THR A 58 0.06 -21.93 -3.55
N ALA A 59 0.27 -23.24 -3.42
CA ALA A 59 1.61 -23.80 -3.44
C ALA A 59 2.32 -23.53 -4.78
N GLY A 60 3.60 -23.17 -4.73
CA GLY A 60 4.38 -22.88 -5.94
C GLY A 60 5.70 -22.16 -5.68
N TRP A 61 6.45 -21.89 -6.74
CA TRP A 61 7.70 -21.12 -6.68
C TRP A 61 7.40 -19.62 -6.61
N TYR A 62 8.00 -18.95 -5.63
CA TYR A 62 7.82 -17.52 -5.40
C TYR A 62 9.17 -16.81 -5.33
N ARG A 63 9.20 -15.58 -5.86
CA ARG A 63 10.26 -14.60 -5.64
C ARG A 63 9.69 -13.42 -4.88
N PHE A 64 10.34 -13.02 -3.80
CA PHE A 64 9.90 -11.88 -2.99
C PHE A 64 10.38 -10.57 -3.60
N MET A 65 9.50 -9.57 -3.56
CA MET A 65 9.82 -8.20 -3.93
C MET A 65 9.19 -7.26 -2.90
N ILE A 66 10.01 -6.37 -2.33
CA ILE A 66 9.56 -5.30 -1.45
C ILE A 66 9.93 -3.98 -2.13
N PHE A 67 8.94 -3.10 -2.30
CA PHE A 67 9.12 -1.80 -3.00
C PHE A 67 9.77 -1.92 -4.39
N ASP A 68 9.39 -2.93 -5.17
CA ASP A 68 9.98 -3.24 -6.49
C ASP A 68 11.50 -3.53 -6.48
N LYS A 69 12.07 -3.76 -5.29
CA LYS A 69 13.44 -4.23 -5.12
C LYS A 69 13.45 -5.72 -4.75
N PRO A 70 14.51 -6.46 -5.15
CA PRO A 70 14.69 -7.85 -4.73
C PRO A 70 14.67 -7.96 -3.21
N ALA A 71 13.93 -8.95 -2.73
CA ALA A 71 13.85 -9.27 -1.32
C ALA A 71 14.00 -10.78 -1.13
N GLU A 72 14.43 -11.18 0.05
CA GLU A 72 14.66 -12.56 0.43
C GLU A 72 13.94 -12.85 1.75
N MET A 73 13.59 -14.11 2.02
CA MET A 73 13.08 -14.45 3.34
C MET A 73 14.17 -14.21 4.39
N PRO A 74 13.89 -13.49 5.49
CA PRO A 74 14.87 -13.23 6.53
C PRO A 74 15.31 -14.55 7.17
N SER A 75 16.61 -14.68 7.43
CA SER A 75 17.18 -15.85 8.10
C SER A 75 17.30 -15.69 9.62
N LYS A 76 16.80 -14.58 10.16
CA LYS A 76 16.79 -14.24 11.59
C LYS A 76 15.36 -14.21 12.09
N CYS A 77 15.19 -14.52 13.37
CA CYS A 77 13.87 -14.51 13.99
C CYS A 77 13.24 -13.11 13.92
N VAL A 78 12.05 -13.05 13.34
CA VAL A 78 11.25 -11.82 13.23
C VAL A 78 10.27 -11.74 14.40
N GLU A 79 10.04 -10.53 14.92
CA GLU A 79 9.14 -10.28 16.05
C GLU A 79 7.67 -10.41 15.66
N MET A 80 6.83 -10.80 16.62
CA MET A 80 5.39 -10.84 16.40
C MET A 80 4.88 -9.48 15.96
N ASN A 81 3.82 -9.47 15.15
CA ASN A 81 3.23 -8.24 14.62
C ASN A 81 4.18 -7.48 13.69
N HIS A 82 5.00 -8.20 12.93
CA HIS A 82 5.76 -7.63 11.83
C HIS A 82 5.35 -8.29 10.51
N CYS A 83 5.84 -7.76 9.39
CA CYS A 83 5.57 -8.29 8.05
C CYS A 83 4.08 -8.31 7.67
N GLY A 84 3.30 -7.38 8.23
CA GLY A 84 1.88 -7.24 7.95
C GLY A 84 1.04 -8.35 8.58
N THR A 85 1.58 -9.12 9.52
CA THR A 85 0.92 -10.30 10.09
C THR A 85 1.16 -10.43 11.59
N GLN A 86 0.28 -11.16 12.29
CA GLN A 86 0.46 -11.46 13.72
C GLN A 86 1.52 -12.53 13.96
N ALA A 87 1.62 -13.48 13.03
CA ALA A 87 2.51 -14.63 13.09
C ALA A 87 3.48 -14.61 11.89
N PRO A 88 4.60 -13.86 12.00
CA PRO A 88 5.56 -13.74 10.92
C PRO A 88 6.33 -15.05 10.70
N VAL A 89 6.45 -15.41 9.43
CA VAL A 89 7.14 -16.62 8.96
C VAL A 89 8.48 -16.24 8.32
N TRP A 90 9.56 -16.78 8.86
CA TRP A 90 10.95 -16.51 8.47
C TRP A 90 11.71 -17.80 8.16
N LEU A 91 12.83 -17.72 7.47
CA LEU A 91 13.61 -18.89 7.07
C LEU A 91 14.55 -19.33 8.20
N TYR A 92 14.35 -20.54 8.73
CA TYR A 92 15.21 -21.08 9.77
C TYR A 92 16.40 -21.83 9.17
N LEU A 93 17.60 -21.35 9.50
CA LEU A 93 18.86 -22.00 9.17
C LEU A 93 19.49 -22.53 10.47
N ARG A 94 19.79 -23.83 10.52
CA ARG A 94 20.60 -24.39 11.61
C ARG A 94 22.03 -23.85 11.54
N GLU A 95 22.78 -23.94 12.63
CA GLU A 95 24.17 -23.42 12.72
C GLU A 95 25.11 -23.88 11.59
N ARG A 96 24.89 -25.07 11.03
CA ARG A 96 25.69 -25.64 9.93
C ARG A 96 25.01 -25.54 8.56
N GLU A 97 23.81 -24.98 8.49
CA GLU A 97 23.05 -24.82 7.25
C GLU A 97 23.25 -23.41 6.69
N SER A 98 23.68 -23.33 5.44
CA SER A 98 23.71 -22.09 4.66
C SER A 98 22.61 -22.06 3.59
N MET A 99 22.41 -20.89 2.99
CA MET A 99 21.68 -20.75 1.72
C MET A 99 22.32 -21.61 0.61
N PRO A 100 21.52 -22.06 -0.40
CA PRO A 100 22.01 -22.87 -1.51
C PRO A 100 23.02 -22.12 -2.40
N GLN A 101 23.98 -22.85 -2.96
CA GLN A 101 24.90 -22.29 -3.97
C GLN A 101 24.19 -22.09 -5.31
N PRO A 102 24.70 -21.22 -6.22
CA PRO A 102 24.11 -21.00 -7.54
C PRO A 102 23.82 -22.31 -8.28
N GLY A 103 22.57 -22.49 -8.72
CA GLY A 103 22.07 -23.68 -9.40
C GLY A 103 21.55 -24.80 -8.48
N GLU A 104 21.83 -24.74 -7.19
CA GLU A 104 21.40 -25.73 -6.19
C GLU A 104 19.97 -25.48 -5.70
N ILE A 105 19.25 -26.56 -5.38
CA ILE A 105 18.02 -26.53 -4.57
C ILE A 105 18.33 -27.15 -3.21
N LYS A 106 17.93 -26.47 -2.14
CA LYS A 106 18.06 -26.97 -0.77
C LYS A 106 16.71 -27.00 -0.06
N GLN A 107 16.40 -28.12 0.58
CA GLN A 107 15.24 -28.25 1.46
C GLN A 107 15.58 -27.64 2.81
N LEU A 108 14.80 -26.64 3.22
CA LEU A 108 14.96 -25.88 4.46
C LEU A 108 13.63 -25.86 5.22
N THR A 109 13.63 -25.23 6.39
CA THR A 109 12.42 -25.05 7.20
C THR A 109 12.16 -23.56 7.37
N ALA A 110 10.93 -23.13 7.14
CA ALA A 110 10.45 -21.84 7.60
C ALA A 110 9.77 -22.00 8.96
N CYS A 111 9.91 -20.99 9.81
CA CYS A 111 9.41 -20.98 11.18
C CYS A 111 8.46 -19.80 11.38
N ALA A 112 7.34 -20.04 12.05
CA ALA A 112 6.45 -18.97 12.50
C ALA A 112 6.76 -18.59 13.95
N THR A 113 6.95 -17.30 14.19
CA THR A 113 7.12 -16.75 15.53
C THR A 113 5.76 -16.60 16.21
N TRP A 114 5.62 -17.09 17.45
CA TRP A 114 4.42 -16.89 18.26
C TRP A 114 4.75 -16.83 19.76
N GLN A 115 3.90 -16.15 20.52
CA GLN A 115 3.97 -16.08 21.97
C GLN A 115 2.58 -16.33 22.56
N PHE A 116 2.49 -17.24 23.52
CA PHE A 116 1.25 -17.48 24.27
C PHE A 116 1.06 -16.41 25.34
N PHE A 117 -0.18 -15.95 25.53
CA PHE A 117 -0.56 -14.89 26.48
C PHE A 117 -0.09 -15.11 27.93
N PHE A 118 0.20 -16.35 28.33
CA PHE A 118 0.64 -16.71 29.68
C PHE A 118 2.12 -17.09 29.77
N SER A 119 2.87 -16.97 28.67
CA SER A 119 4.30 -17.28 28.60
C SER A 119 5.13 -16.03 28.45
N THR A 120 6.18 -15.91 29.27
CA THR A 120 7.23 -14.89 29.11
C THR A 120 8.29 -15.30 28.08
N SER A 121 8.30 -16.57 27.66
CA SER A 121 9.17 -17.05 26.59
C SER A 121 8.47 -16.98 25.24
N ARG A 122 9.10 -16.27 24.31
CA ARG A 122 8.74 -16.22 22.90
C ARG A 122 9.34 -17.43 22.18
N ASP A 123 8.52 -18.17 21.45
CA ASP A 123 9.02 -19.24 20.59
C ASP A 123 9.11 -18.73 19.15
N CYS A 124 10.35 -18.50 18.70
CA CYS A 124 10.67 -18.07 17.35
C CYS A 124 10.37 -19.15 16.29
N CYS A 125 10.15 -20.41 16.67
CA CYS A 125 9.84 -21.49 15.76
C CYS A 125 8.79 -22.45 16.33
N LEU A 126 7.62 -21.89 16.66
CA LEU A 126 6.49 -22.67 17.15
C LEU A 126 5.95 -23.59 16.04
N PHE A 127 5.69 -23.02 14.87
CA PHE A 127 5.23 -23.78 13.69
C PHE A 127 6.35 -23.91 12.67
N ARG A 128 6.54 -25.14 12.15
CA ARG A 128 7.54 -25.47 11.13
C ARG A 128 6.84 -25.76 9.81
N ILE A 129 7.30 -25.09 8.76
CA ILE A 129 6.75 -25.22 7.40
C ILE A 129 7.91 -25.64 6.48
N PRO A 130 7.79 -26.76 5.75
CA PRO A 130 8.83 -27.17 4.81
C PRO A 130 8.90 -26.19 3.64
N VAL A 131 10.10 -25.75 3.29
CA VAL A 131 10.33 -24.86 2.13
C VAL A 131 11.51 -25.35 1.32
N SER A 132 11.42 -25.29 -0.01
CA SER A 132 12.58 -25.52 -0.88
C SER A 132 13.10 -24.19 -1.38
N VAL A 133 14.40 -23.96 -1.28
CA VAL A 133 15.03 -22.73 -1.76
C VAL A 133 15.93 -23.08 -2.93
N ARG A 134 15.77 -22.37 -4.05
CA ARG A 134 16.65 -22.48 -5.21
C ARG A 134 17.42 -21.18 -5.41
N ASN A 135 18.73 -21.29 -5.65
CA ASN A 135 19.55 -20.17 -6.06
C ASN A 135 19.63 -20.13 -7.60
N CYS A 136 19.07 -19.08 -8.20
CA CYS A 136 19.09 -18.86 -9.65
C CYS A 136 20.32 -18.07 -10.13
N GLY A 137 21.31 -17.85 -9.25
CA GLY A 137 22.47 -16.99 -9.47
C GLY A 137 22.21 -15.58 -8.97
N ASP A 138 21.27 -14.87 -9.60
CA ASP A 138 21.00 -13.46 -9.30
C ASP A 138 19.90 -13.25 -8.24
N PHE A 139 19.13 -14.29 -7.95
CA PHE A 139 18.03 -14.25 -6.97
C PHE A 139 17.69 -15.64 -6.47
N PHE A 140 16.99 -15.70 -5.33
CA PHE A 140 16.41 -16.93 -4.82
C PHE A 140 14.93 -17.04 -5.19
N VAL A 141 14.49 -18.27 -5.43
CA VAL A 141 13.07 -18.63 -5.47
C VAL A 141 12.77 -19.65 -4.40
N TYR A 142 11.58 -19.54 -3.82
CA TYR A 142 11.13 -20.30 -2.67
C TYR A 142 9.89 -21.10 -3.07
N LEU A 143 9.93 -22.41 -2.90
CA LEU A 143 8.76 -23.26 -3.03
C LEU A 143 7.96 -23.13 -1.73
N LEU A 144 6.93 -22.28 -1.78
CA LEU A 144 6.07 -21.97 -0.64
C LEU A 144 4.78 -22.80 -0.69
N GLN A 145 4.16 -22.96 0.48
CA GLN A 145 2.91 -23.68 0.67
C GLN A 145 1.93 -22.80 1.46
N PRO A 146 0.62 -23.05 1.36
CA PRO A 146 -0.35 -22.35 2.21
C PRO A 146 -0.04 -22.58 3.69
N THR A 147 -0.13 -21.51 4.48
CA THR A 147 0.16 -21.57 5.93
C THR A 147 -1.02 -22.17 6.73
N GLN A 148 -0.74 -22.70 7.92
CA GLN A 148 -1.77 -23.22 8.82
C GLN A 148 -2.38 -22.09 9.66
N GLY A 149 -3.52 -21.55 9.22
CA GLY A 149 -4.12 -20.36 9.84
C GLY A 149 -3.51 -19.06 9.29
N CYS A 150 -3.89 -17.92 9.86
CA CYS A 150 -3.43 -16.62 9.37
C CYS A 150 -1.99 -16.32 9.82
N MET A 151 -1.03 -16.80 9.04
CA MET A 151 0.40 -16.47 9.15
C MET A 151 0.90 -15.92 7.82
N GLY A 152 1.95 -15.08 7.84
CA GLY A 152 2.47 -14.41 6.65
C GLY A 152 3.98 -14.62 6.45
N TYR A 153 4.39 -14.96 5.23
CA TYR A 153 5.80 -15.01 4.84
C TYR A 153 6.42 -13.61 4.79
N CYS A 154 7.42 -13.40 5.63
CA CYS A 154 8.24 -12.20 5.69
C CYS A 154 9.23 -12.13 4.53
N ALA A 155 9.63 -10.91 4.22
CA ALA A 155 10.76 -10.65 3.35
C ALA A 155 11.61 -9.48 3.89
N GLU A 156 12.88 -9.50 3.55
CA GLU A 156 13.87 -8.47 3.87
C GLU A 156 14.53 -8.03 2.57
N ALA A 157 14.63 -6.72 2.34
CA ALA A 157 15.21 -6.20 1.11
C ALA A 157 16.70 -6.56 1.02
N VAL A 158 17.14 -7.03 -0.16
CA VAL A 158 18.55 -7.33 -0.38
C VAL A 158 19.32 -6.01 -0.45
N ALA A 159 20.11 -5.72 0.58
CA ALA A 159 21.02 -4.58 0.56
C ALA A 159 22.09 -4.82 -0.50
N TYR A 160 22.02 -4.12 -1.64
CA TYR A 160 23.14 -4.06 -2.56
C TYR A 160 24.32 -3.47 -1.79
N ALA A 161 25.32 -4.29 -1.51
CA ALA A 161 26.60 -3.80 -1.02
C ALA A 161 27.05 -2.71 -2.00
N LYS A 162 27.12 -1.46 -1.53
CA LYS A 162 27.92 -0.43 -2.21
C LYS A 162 29.27 -1.08 -2.55
N PRO A 163 29.82 -0.88 -3.75
CA PRO A 163 31.18 -1.30 -4.04
C PRO A 163 32.07 -0.79 -2.90
N GLN A 164 32.68 -1.72 -2.17
CA GLN A 164 33.59 -1.39 -1.10
C GLN A 164 34.72 -0.58 -1.73
N THR A 165 34.80 0.70 -1.37
CA THR A 165 35.98 1.51 -1.62
C THR A 165 37.16 0.78 -0.97
N CYS A 166 38.14 0.39 -1.79
CA CYS A 166 39.35 -0.28 -1.36
C CYS A 166 40.02 0.50 -0.19
N GLY A 167 40.54 -0.25 0.77
CA GLY A 167 41.25 0.27 1.94
C GLY A 167 42.53 1.06 1.58
N PRO A 168 43.08 1.79 2.57
CA PRO A 168 44.22 2.67 2.35
C PRO A 168 45.51 1.86 2.20
N GLY A 169 46.08 1.87 0.99
CA GLY A 169 47.35 1.21 0.71
C GLY A 169 47.63 1.06 -0.78
N GLY A 170 47.79 2.18 -1.50
CA GLY A 170 48.18 2.19 -2.91
C GLY A 170 48.80 3.54 -3.27
N VAL A 171 50.07 3.49 -3.69
CA VAL A 171 51.01 4.59 -3.91
C VAL A 171 50.62 5.46 -5.12
N GLU A 172 50.83 6.77 -5.01
CA GLU A 172 50.72 7.77 -6.10
C GLU A 172 51.66 7.45 -7.27
N ILE A 173 51.20 7.67 -8.51
CA ILE A 173 51.96 8.33 -9.59
C ILE A 173 50.96 8.97 -10.58
N GLN A 174 51.27 10.21 -10.95
CA GLN A 174 50.57 11.13 -11.85
C GLN A 174 50.26 10.61 -13.27
N GLY A 175 49.17 11.12 -13.86
CA GLY A 175 48.93 11.09 -15.31
C GLY A 175 47.68 11.88 -15.71
N ILE A 176 47.89 12.97 -16.45
CA ILE A 176 46.96 14.05 -16.82
C ILE A 176 46.04 13.67 -18.01
N TYR A 177 44.72 13.91 -17.93
CA TYR A 177 43.99 14.76 -18.91
C TYR A 177 42.59 15.15 -18.40
N SER A 178 42.17 16.33 -18.83
CA SER A 178 41.12 17.16 -18.28
C SER A 178 39.76 16.92 -18.93
N SER A 179 38.68 16.86 -18.14
CA SER A 179 37.39 17.40 -18.56
C SER A 179 36.69 18.01 -17.36
N LYS A 180 36.55 19.33 -17.42
CA LYS A 180 35.68 20.16 -16.59
C LYS A 180 34.34 19.47 -16.31
N LEU A 181 34.02 19.28 -15.03
CA LEU A 181 32.70 19.58 -14.50
C LEU A 181 32.90 20.19 -13.10
N ALA A 182 32.35 21.39 -12.92
CA ALA A 182 32.35 22.14 -11.67
C ALA A 182 31.64 21.34 -10.54
N PRO A 183 31.87 21.67 -9.26
CA PRO A 183 31.39 20.88 -8.14
C PRO A 183 29.86 20.93 -8.10
N SER A 184 29.20 19.83 -8.44
CA SER A 184 27.77 19.70 -8.17
C SER A 184 27.62 19.53 -6.67
N SER A 185 27.34 20.68 -6.03
CA SER A 185 26.62 20.83 -4.77
C SER A 185 25.94 19.53 -4.33
N SER A 186 26.24 19.09 -3.11
CA SER A 186 25.40 18.16 -2.36
C SER A 186 24.00 18.76 -2.23
N ALA A 187 23.16 18.57 -3.25
CA ALA A 187 21.76 18.89 -3.18
C ALA A 187 21.17 17.98 -2.10
N SER A 188 20.65 18.59 -1.05
CA SER A 188 19.74 17.92 -0.12
C SER A 188 18.65 17.26 -0.95
N VAL A 189 18.70 15.93 -1.06
CA VAL A 189 17.73 15.14 -1.82
C VAL A 189 16.40 15.20 -1.06
N SER A 190 15.65 16.28 -1.27
CA SER A 190 14.26 16.36 -0.83
C SER A 190 13.41 15.46 -1.73
N PRO A 191 12.52 14.62 -1.18
CA PRO A 191 11.63 13.79 -1.99
C PRO A 191 10.73 14.66 -2.88
N PRO A 192 10.33 14.15 -4.07
CA PRO A 192 9.50 14.89 -5.01
C PRO A 192 8.11 15.16 -4.43
N LEU A 193 7.57 16.36 -4.65
CA LEU A 193 6.21 16.67 -4.23
C LEU A 193 5.20 15.76 -4.94
N PRO A 194 4.20 15.22 -4.22
CA PRO A 194 3.11 14.49 -4.87
C PRO A 194 2.23 15.45 -5.70
N ALA A 195 1.52 14.88 -6.67
CA ALA A 195 0.45 15.57 -7.37
C ALA A 195 -0.68 15.92 -6.40
N THR A 196 -1.44 16.98 -6.71
CA THR A 196 -2.62 17.37 -5.93
C THR A 196 -3.57 16.18 -5.80
N PRO A 197 -3.87 15.73 -4.57
CA PRO A 197 -4.75 14.59 -4.37
C PRO A 197 -6.17 14.91 -4.84
N GLU A 198 -6.82 13.93 -5.44
CA GLU A 198 -8.21 14.02 -5.87
C GLU A 198 -9.09 13.13 -4.97
N VAL A 199 -10.22 13.67 -4.52
CA VAL A 199 -11.16 12.97 -3.63
C VAL A 199 -12.46 12.68 -4.36
N VAL A 200 -12.85 11.41 -4.39
CA VAL A 200 -14.08 10.91 -5.02
C VAL A 200 -14.80 9.97 -4.05
N ALA A 201 -16.13 9.97 -4.06
CA ALA A 201 -16.92 9.04 -3.25
C ALA A 201 -17.26 7.76 -4.06
N GLU A 202 -17.03 6.59 -3.47
CA GLU A 202 -17.24 5.27 -4.06
C GLU A 202 -18.15 4.41 -3.19
N TRP A 203 -19.00 3.60 -3.82
CA TRP A 203 -19.81 2.58 -3.14
C TRP A 203 -19.08 1.24 -3.18
N ILE A 204 -18.68 0.73 -2.02
CA ILE A 204 -17.88 -0.50 -1.91
C ILE A 204 -18.55 -1.43 -0.91
N LYS A 205 -19.03 -2.59 -1.40
CA LYS A 205 -19.56 -3.70 -0.58
C LYS A 205 -20.62 -3.31 0.48
N GLY A 206 -21.45 -2.31 0.20
CA GLY A 206 -22.52 -1.90 1.11
C GLY A 206 -22.24 -0.64 1.95
N SER A 207 -21.03 -0.07 1.84
CA SER A 207 -20.63 1.18 2.52
C SER A 207 -20.17 2.23 1.51
N ILE A 208 -20.30 3.51 1.87
CA ILE A 208 -19.77 4.64 1.11
C ILE A 208 -18.36 4.95 1.64
N TYR A 209 -17.40 5.05 0.73
CA TYR A 209 -16.03 5.45 1.05
C TYR A 209 -15.64 6.70 0.26
N LEU A 210 -14.89 7.60 0.88
CA LEU A 210 -14.13 8.62 0.18
C LEU A 210 -12.78 8.02 -0.20
N ARG A 211 -12.51 7.96 -1.50
CA ARG A 211 -11.23 7.59 -2.08
C ARG A 211 -10.44 8.84 -2.37
N CYS A 212 -9.25 8.93 -1.78
CA CYS A 212 -8.26 9.92 -2.15
C CYS A 212 -7.20 9.27 -3.03
N THR A 213 -6.97 9.80 -4.24
CA THR A 213 -5.93 9.33 -5.16
C THR A 213 -4.81 10.35 -5.28
N PHE A 214 -3.57 9.88 -5.22
CA PHE A 214 -2.37 10.71 -5.24
C PHE A 214 -1.23 9.95 -5.92
N GLY A 215 -0.21 10.65 -6.40
CA GLY A 215 0.93 10.01 -7.06
C GLY A 215 2.06 10.99 -7.31
N ILE A 216 3.15 10.52 -7.91
CA ILE A 216 4.24 11.39 -8.36
C ILE A 216 4.08 11.62 -9.87
N PRO A 217 4.16 12.86 -10.37
CA PRO A 217 4.11 13.15 -11.81
C PRO A 217 5.20 12.44 -12.63
N SER A 218 6.33 12.09 -11.99
CA SER A 218 7.49 11.42 -12.59
C SER A 218 7.74 10.07 -11.91
N ALA A 219 7.45 8.97 -12.62
CA ALA A 219 7.34 7.60 -12.10
C ALA A 219 8.67 6.89 -11.70
N ASN A 220 9.78 7.61 -11.57
CA ASN A 220 11.12 7.01 -11.44
C ASN A 220 11.69 7.00 -10.01
N SER A 221 10.92 7.35 -8.98
CA SER A 221 11.40 7.36 -7.59
C SER A 221 10.62 6.42 -6.69
N SER A 222 11.33 5.52 -6.00
CA SER A 222 10.81 4.65 -4.95
C SER A 222 10.51 5.47 -3.68
N VAL A 223 9.35 6.12 -3.65
CA VAL A 223 8.85 6.88 -2.50
C VAL A 223 7.66 6.16 -1.87
N GLY A 224 7.47 6.37 -0.57
CA GLY A 224 6.19 6.12 0.07
C GLY A 224 5.41 7.42 0.25
N PHE A 225 4.13 7.30 0.60
CA PHE A 225 3.24 8.40 0.88
C PHE A 225 2.80 8.38 2.34
N ILE A 226 2.67 9.54 2.95
CA ILE A 226 1.96 9.74 4.20
C ILE A 226 0.71 10.53 3.86
N VAL A 227 -0.44 9.92 4.13
CA VAL A 227 -1.75 10.46 3.80
C VAL A 227 -2.44 10.84 5.11
N ALA A 228 -3.01 12.03 5.16
CA ALA A 228 -3.79 12.51 6.29
C ALA A 228 -5.14 13.03 5.79
N TRP A 229 -6.22 12.51 6.36
CA TRP A 229 -7.57 12.99 6.17
C TRP A 229 -7.91 13.98 7.28
N SER A 230 -8.53 15.10 6.92
CA SER A 230 -9.01 16.08 7.87
C SER A 230 -10.41 16.56 7.52
N ARG A 231 -11.21 16.90 8.54
CA ARG A 231 -12.50 17.57 8.37
C ARG A 231 -12.42 19.02 8.82
N LEU A 232 -13.21 19.88 8.19
CA LEU A 232 -13.37 21.27 8.61
C LEU A 232 -14.43 21.39 9.71
N SER A 233 -14.05 21.85 10.89
CA SER A 233 -14.98 22.17 11.97
C SER A 233 -15.83 23.40 11.61
N PRO A 234 -16.98 23.61 12.28
CA PRO A 234 -17.79 24.82 12.12
C PRO A 234 -17.02 26.11 12.37
N GLU A 235 -16.01 26.08 13.25
CA GLU A 235 -15.13 27.19 13.59
C GLU A 235 -14.01 27.40 12.56
N GLY A 236 -13.98 26.60 11.49
CA GLY A 236 -12.97 26.67 10.43
C GLY A 236 -11.65 26.00 10.77
N ILE A 237 -11.61 25.14 11.79
CA ILE A 237 -10.41 24.40 12.20
C ILE A 237 -10.36 23.05 11.51
N LYS A 238 -9.20 22.64 10.99
CA LYS A 238 -9.03 21.30 10.40
C LYS A 238 -8.73 20.28 11.49
N GLU A 239 -9.62 19.32 11.66
CA GLU A 239 -9.49 18.21 12.61
C GLU A 239 -9.02 16.95 11.87
N GLU A 240 -7.95 16.32 12.33
CA GLU A 240 -7.43 15.08 11.73
C GLU A 240 -8.34 13.88 12.04
N LEU A 241 -8.75 13.17 11.00
CA LEU A 241 -9.61 11.98 11.11
C LEU A 241 -8.82 10.68 11.00
N LYS A 242 -7.85 10.63 10.09
CA LYS A 242 -7.07 9.43 9.78
C LYS A 242 -5.71 9.85 9.26
N ARG A 243 -4.65 9.19 9.73
CA ARG A 243 -3.30 9.33 9.20
C ARG A 243 -2.70 7.97 8.96
N GLU A 244 -2.19 7.75 7.76
CA GLU A 244 -1.63 6.47 7.36
C GLU A 244 -0.38 6.64 6.50
N THR A 245 0.45 5.60 6.49
CA THR A 245 1.60 5.50 5.59
C THR A 245 1.25 4.48 4.52
N ALA A 246 1.19 4.92 3.26
CA ALA A 246 0.76 4.12 2.12
C ALA A 246 1.86 4.06 1.07
N VAL A 247 1.98 2.91 0.41
CA VAL A 247 2.84 2.75 -0.78
C VAL A 247 1.99 2.75 -2.05
N HIS A 248 0.71 2.42 -1.90
CA HIS A 248 -0.30 2.55 -2.94
C HIS A 248 -0.65 4.02 -3.16
N THR A 249 -1.10 4.33 -4.37
CA THR A 249 -1.46 5.67 -4.85
C THR A 249 -2.89 6.07 -4.47
N PHE A 250 -3.43 5.49 -3.40
CA PHE A 250 -4.77 5.81 -2.92
C PHE A 250 -4.95 5.51 -1.42
N SER A 251 -5.95 6.15 -0.81
CA SER A 251 -6.40 5.98 0.56
C SER A 251 -7.94 5.97 0.62
N LEU A 252 -8.52 5.23 1.57
CA LEU A 252 -9.96 5.16 1.78
C LEU A 252 -10.35 5.66 3.18
N LEU A 253 -11.44 6.43 3.25
CA LEU A 253 -12.09 6.89 4.47
C LEU A 253 -13.58 6.55 4.41
N GLU A 254 -14.08 5.76 5.38
CA GLU A 254 -15.49 5.35 5.41
C GLU A 254 -16.39 6.49 5.89
N LEU A 255 -17.54 6.66 5.22
CA LEU A 255 -18.60 7.55 5.67
C LEU A 255 -19.51 6.78 6.64
N ASP A 256 -19.06 6.70 7.88
CA ASP A 256 -19.63 5.86 8.95
C ASP A 256 -20.72 6.57 9.79
N GLY A 257 -20.87 7.88 9.64
CA GLY A 257 -21.79 8.69 10.45
C GLY A 257 -21.28 8.99 11.88
N ILE A 258 -20.08 8.56 12.23
CA ILE A 258 -19.45 8.78 13.54
C ILE A 258 -18.27 9.73 13.39
N ASN A 259 -17.25 9.30 12.64
CA ASN A 259 -16.04 10.07 12.37
C ASN A 259 -16.24 11.00 11.18
N LEU A 260 -16.94 10.52 10.15
CA LEU A 260 -17.29 11.26 8.95
C LEU A 260 -18.80 11.20 8.71
N LYS A 261 -19.44 12.37 8.66
CA LYS A 261 -20.90 12.52 8.54
C LYS A 261 -21.28 13.17 7.21
N VAL A 262 -22.51 12.91 6.77
CA VAL A 262 -23.11 13.65 5.65
C VAL A 262 -23.19 15.12 6.02
N GLY A 263 -22.66 15.99 5.13
CA GLY A 263 -22.55 17.43 5.34
C GLY A 263 -21.14 17.89 5.73
N ASP A 264 -20.23 16.98 6.05
CA ASP A 264 -18.86 17.33 6.39
C ASP A 264 -18.08 17.82 5.15
N ARG A 265 -17.16 18.76 5.39
CA ARG A 265 -16.17 19.23 4.42
C ARG A 265 -14.83 18.60 4.74
N VAL A 266 -14.26 17.87 3.79
CA VAL A 266 -13.12 16.98 4.01
C VAL A 266 -11.97 17.37 3.08
N TYR A 267 -10.75 17.24 3.58
CA TYR A 267 -9.52 17.41 2.81
C TYR A 267 -8.67 16.15 2.93
N CYS A 268 -8.03 15.78 1.83
CA CYS A 268 -6.99 14.77 1.82
C CYS A 268 -5.64 15.43 1.58
N SER A 269 -4.69 15.19 2.48
CA SER A 269 -3.32 15.67 2.37
C SER A 269 -2.37 14.50 2.12
N SER A 270 -1.49 14.62 1.13
CA SER A 270 -0.46 13.62 0.85
C SER A 270 0.94 14.24 0.90
N SER A 271 1.89 13.56 1.50
CA SER A 271 3.31 13.90 1.48
C SER A 271 4.12 12.68 1.06
N THR A 272 5.25 12.87 0.41
CA THR A 272 6.13 11.76 0.01
C THR A 272 7.29 11.63 0.97
N PHE A 273 7.84 10.43 1.08
CA PHE A 273 9.10 10.20 1.79
C PHE A 273 9.96 9.21 1.03
N LEU A 274 11.28 9.34 1.17
CA LEU A 274 12.22 8.41 0.55
C LEU A 274 12.19 7.08 1.31
N LEU A 275 11.93 5.96 0.63
CA LEU A 275 11.89 4.65 1.27
C LEU A 275 13.21 4.26 1.93
N GLU A 276 14.34 4.75 1.41
CA GLU A 276 15.68 4.52 1.98
C GLU A 276 15.96 5.39 3.22
N LYS A 277 15.25 6.51 3.37
CA LYS A 277 15.40 7.46 4.48
C LYS A 277 14.03 8.03 4.88
N PRO A 278 13.23 7.29 5.67
CA PRO A 278 11.86 7.70 6.02
C PRO A 278 11.75 9.02 6.79
N ASN A 279 12.86 9.46 7.40
CA ASN A 279 12.97 10.74 8.09
C ASN A 279 12.99 11.95 7.14
N ILE A 280 13.30 11.74 5.86
CA ILE A 280 13.29 12.78 4.83
C ILE A 280 11.93 12.75 4.14
N LYS A 281 11.09 13.74 4.44
CA LYS A 281 9.72 13.87 3.97
C LYS A 281 9.54 15.15 3.17
N SER A 282 8.62 15.15 2.22
CA SER A 282 8.22 16.36 1.49
C SER A 282 7.26 17.19 2.35
N SER A 283 7.05 18.43 1.94
CA SER A 283 5.88 19.17 2.38
C SER A 283 4.60 18.46 1.93
N PRO A 284 3.53 18.50 2.72
CA PRO A 284 2.23 17.97 2.33
C PRO A 284 1.59 18.80 1.21
N VAL A 285 0.93 18.13 0.28
CA VAL A 285 0.06 18.70 -0.76
C VAL A 285 -1.36 18.29 -0.45
N GLU A 286 -2.25 19.26 -0.40
CA GLU A 286 -3.64 19.07 0.00
C GLU A 286 -4.58 19.08 -1.21
N SER A 287 -5.65 18.30 -1.13
CA SER A 287 -6.72 18.28 -2.12
C SER A 287 -7.56 19.56 -2.06
N GLU A 288 -8.34 19.77 -3.11
CA GLU A 288 -9.48 20.68 -3.04
C GLU A 288 -10.49 20.22 -1.96
N GLU A 289 -11.32 21.16 -1.50
CA GLU A 289 -12.39 20.85 -0.55
C GLU A 289 -13.38 19.84 -1.16
N PHE A 290 -13.60 18.74 -0.43
CA PHE A 290 -14.63 17.78 -0.78
C PHE A 290 -15.81 17.89 0.18
N PHE A 291 -16.98 18.26 -0.34
CA PHE A 291 -18.24 18.23 0.43
C PHE A 291 -18.87 16.83 0.35
N ALA A 292 -18.94 16.14 1.48
CA ALA A 292 -19.51 14.80 1.59
C ALA A 292 -21.03 14.87 1.81
N GLY A 293 -21.80 15.18 0.77
CA GLY A 293 -23.26 15.21 0.91
C GLY A 293 -24.02 15.61 -0.34
N ILE A 294 -25.26 16.05 -0.12
CA ILE A 294 -26.20 16.52 -1.14
C ILE A 294 -26.41 18.02 -0.94
N LYS A 295 -26.24 18.83 -1.99
CA LYS A 295 -26.49 20.28 -1.98
C LYS A 295 -27.66 20.65 -2.87
N ILE A 296 -28.35 21.72 -2.49
CA ILE A 296 -29.42 22.34 -3.27
C ILE A 296 -28.94 23.71 -3.74
N TYR A 297 -29.12 23.99 -5.02
CA TYR A 297 -28.72 25.24 -5.65
C TYR A 297 -29.91 25.97 -6.29
N PRO A 298 -30.12 27.27 -6.00
CA PRO A 298 -29.44 28.05 -4.95
C PRO A 298 -29.90 27.62 -3.53
N GLU A 299 -29.07 27.88 -2.52
CA GLU A 299 -29.37 27.54 -1.12
C GLU A 299 -30.55 28.34 -0.55
N THR A 300 -30.77 29.55 -1.06
CA THR A 300 -31.92 30.40 -0.73
C THR A 300 -32.52 30.98 -2.00
N TYR A 301 -33.85 31.09 -2.04
CA TYR A 301 -34.58 31.65 -3.17
C TYR A 301 -35.70 32.57 -2.65
N SER A 302 -35.85 33.75 -3.26
CA SER A 302 -36.99 34.64 -3.01
C SER A 302 -38.08 34.36 -4.06
N ILE A 303 -39.22 33.87 -3.58
CA ILE A 303 -40.35 33.43 -4.39
C ILE A 303 -41.46 34.48 -4.26
N SER A 304 -42.06 34.87 -5.38
CA SER A 304 -43.28 35.67 -5.43
C SER A 304 -44.45 34.85 -5.95
N GLU A 305 -45.66 35.14 -5.51
CA GLU A 305 -46.90 34.52 -6.02
C GLU A 305 -47.32 35.14 -7.37
N ASP A 306 -46.36 35.30 -8.30
CA ASP A 306 -46.54 35.93 -9.61
C ASP A 306 -46.85 34.91 -10.73
N GLY A 307 -47.03 33.63 -10.37
CA GLY A 307 -47.25 32.54 -11.32
C GLY A 307 -45.98 32.10 -12.07
N LYS A 308 -44.80 32.60 -11.67
CA LYS A 308 -43.51 32.21 -12.26
C LYS A 308 -43.02 30.88 -11.68
N GLU A 309 -42.44 30.04 -12.54
CA GLU A 309 -41.78 28.82 -12.11
C GLU A 309 -40.36 29.09 -11.59
N TYR A 310 -40.04 28.50 -10.45
CA TYR A 310 -38.72 28.58 -9.81
C TYR A 310 -38.06 27.21 -9.86
N ARG A 311 -36.79 27.16 -10.29
CA ARG A 311 -36.05 25.91 -10.50
C ARG A 311 -35.00 25.75 -9.40
N LEU A 312 -34.99 24.58 -8.76
CA LEU A 312 -33.99 24.15 -7.79
C LEU A 312 -33.21 22.98 -8.38
N ALA A 313 -31.88 23.02 -8.29
CA ALA A 313 -31.00 21.93 -8.68
C ALA A 313 -30.52 21.18 -7.44
N ILE A 314 -30.54 19.85 -7.48
CA ILE A 314 -30.04 18.98 -6.40
C ILE A 314 -28.81 18.26 -6.93
N GLU A 315 -27.67 18.43 -6.25
CA GLU A 315 -26.40 17.81 -6.61
C GLU A 315 -25.94 16.89 -5.47
N SER A 316 -25.76 15.60 -5.78
CA SER A 316 -25.17 14.64 -4.84
C SER A 316 -23.71 14.39 -5.16
N ARG A 317 -22.83 14.58 -4.17
CA ARG A 317 -21.39 14.26 -4.26
C ARG A 317 -21.06 12.90 -3.63
N ILE A 318 -22.06 12.22 -3.07
CA ILE A 318 -21.93 10.86 -2.50
C ILE A 318 -22.92 9.91 -3.19
N PRO A 319 -22.60 8.61 -3.33
CA PRO A 319 -23.55 7.61 -3.81
C PRO A 319 -24.78 7.54 -2.89
N ILE A 320 -25.96 7.36 -3.49
CA ILE A 320 -27.21 7.15 -2.77
C ILE A 320 -27.56 5.66 -2.89
N PRO A 321 -27.38 4.87 -1.83
CA PRO A 321 -27.72 3.46 -1.89
C PRO A 321 -29.23 3.23 -1.84
N CYS A 322 -29.74 2.48 -2.81
CA CYS A 322 -31.11 1.99 -2.82
C CYS A 322 -31.09 0.49 -2.48
N PRO A 323 -31.78 0.03 -1.42
CA PRO A 323 -31.86 -1.39 -1.11
C PRO A 323 -32.67 -2.14 -2.18
N GLU A 324 -32.12 -3.21 -2.74
CA GLU A 324 -32.77 -4.04 -3.77
C GLU A 324 -33.90 -4.95 -3.23
N PHE A 325 -34.13 -4.99 -1.91
CA PHE A 325 -35.01 -5.98 -1.25
C PHE A 325 -36.40 -5.46 -0.84
N GLY A 326 -36.93 -4.47 -1.54
CA GLY A 326 -38.35 -4.10 -1.45
C GLY A 326 -39.07 -4.47 -2.74
N GLN A 327 -40.01 -5.43 -2.69
CA GLN A 327 -40.84 -5.88 -3.82
C GLN A 327 -41.82 -4.81 -4.39
N LEU A 328 -41.53 -3.53 -4.21
CA LEU A 328 -42.27 -2.40 -4.74
C LEU A 328 -41.26 -1.49 -5.46
N GLU A 329 -41.29 -1.49 -6.79
CA GLU A 329 -40.35 -0.86 -7.73
C GLU A 329 -40.08 0.66 -7.56
N ASN A 330 -40.59 1.33 -6.52
CA ASN A 330 -40.66 2.79 -6.43
C ASN A 330 -40.27 3.43 -5.08
N ASP A 331 -39.58 2.73 -4.17
CA ASP A 331 -39.34 3.25 -2.80
C ASP A 331 -37.95 3.84 -2.51
N CYS A 332 -37.08 3.99 -3.51
CA CYS A 332 -35.86 4.79 -3.30
C CYS A 332 -36.17 6.29 -3.38
N LYS A 333 -36.52 6.87 -2.23
CA LYS A 333 -36.89 8.29 -2.09
C LYS A 333 -35.97 8.98 -1.09
N ILE A 334 -35.53 10.18 -1.44
CA ILE A 334 -34.87 11.12 -0.53
C ILE A 334 -35.88 12.21 -0.19
N SER A 335 -36.14 12.40 1.10
CA SER A 335 -36.97 13.49 1.59
C SER A 335 -36.11 14.74 1.79
N LEU A 336 -36.54 15.86 1.20
CA LEU A 336 -35.93 17.17 1.39
C LEU A 336 -36.91 18.07 2.13
N THR A 337 -36.43 18.74 3.18
CA THR A 337 -37.23 19.70 3.94
C THR A 337 -36.96 21.10 3.42
N LEU A 338 -38.02 21.79 2.98
CA LEU A 338 -37.97 23.19 2.58
C LEU A 338 -38.66 24.03 3.65
N ASN A 339 -37.98 25.07 4.13
CA ASN A 339 -38.54 26.04 5.07
C ASN A 339 -38.82 27.35 4.33
N THR A 340 -40.04 27.86 4.46
CA THR A 340 -40.45 29.16 3.93
C THR A 340 -40.52 30.19 5.05
N VAL A 341 -40.06 31.41 4.78
CA VAL A 341 -40.18 32.55 5.69
C VAL A 341 -40.92 33.65 4.95
N ASP A 342 -42.12 33.97 5.42
CA ASP A 342 -42.94 35.02 4.82
C ASP A 342 -42.33 36.38 5.16
N GLN A 343 -41.92 37.12 4.14
CA GLN A 343 -41.58 38.54 4.31
C GLN A 343 -42.86 39.36 4.17
N VAL A 344 -43.53 39.61 5.30
CA VAL A 344 -44.61 40.59 5.34
C VAL A 344 -43.97 41.98 5.23
N PRO A 345 -44.27 42.78 4.20
CA PRO A 345 -43.78 44.14 4.12
C PRO A 345 -44.26 44.95 5.33
N CYS A 346 -43.39 45.75 5.95
CA CYS A 346 -43.72 46.65 7.07
C CYS A 346 -44.66 47.83 6.67
N GLU A 347 -45.50 47.69 5.66
CA GLU A 347 -46.42 48.75 5.18
C GLU A 347 -47.91 48.48 5.45
N GLU A 348 -48.26 47.51 6.31
CA GLU A 348 -49.63 47.35 6.84
C GLU A 348 -49.70 47.37 8.37
N GLN A 349 -48.92 48.27 9.00
CA GLN A 349 -49.18 48.72 10.38
C GLN A 349 -49.34 50.24 10.45
N VAL A 350 -50.17 50.81 9.56
CA VAL A 350 -50.84 52.09 9.83
C VAL A 350 -52.26 52.01 9.25
N LEU A 351 -53.22 51.54 10.04
CA LEU A 351 -54.39 52.33 10.46
C LEU A 351 -55.14 51.67 11.61
#